data_AF-A0A2T4WS38-F1
#
_entry.id   AF-A0A2T4WS38-F1
#
_cell.length_a   1.000
_cell.length_b   1.000
_cell.length_c   1.000
_cell.angle_alpha   90.00
_cell.angle_beta   90.00
_cell.angle_gamma   90.00
#
_symmetry.space_group_name_H-M   'P 1'
#
loop_
_entity.id
_entity.type
_entity.pdbx_description
1 polymer ?
#
loop_
_entity_poly.entity_id
_entity_poly.type
_entity_poly.pdbx_seq_one_letter_code
_entity_poly.pdbx_strand_id
1 'polypeptide(L)'
;MKRFLQLSLTIFLLLVLTETVGAQNDIVLKIDGTEMIGKVIAIGEINVNFTYQNETIEYKVPKIKISKITFSSGRVEFYNASSTLQDHHNKVAILPFAFLKNQDDGSSAMSKKIQQETYAVFNAHKGILNFQDPMTTNRLLGKAGIGANDEQNYSMGELCDILGVEFVVQGLVSIEETSVSSYSAANTNIKTNNKKPAKTFVGKLFDNSGTNVRTSSSSTTNQNYSTTITMNVYNDKGDNIFNEDHES
;
A
#
# COMPACT_ATOMS: atom_id res chain seq x y z
N MET A 1 19.16 69.92 24.47
CA MET A 1 20.16 69.19 23.63
C MET A 1 20.14 67.68 23.85
N LYS A 2 20.23 67.15 25.09
CA LYS A 2 20.19 65.69 25.35
C LYS A 2 18.96 64.95 24.77
N ARG A 3 17.77 65.55 24.82
CA ARG A 3 16.53 64.96 24.25
C ARG A 3 16.51 64.94 22.72
N PHE A 4 17.14 65.91 22.07
CA PHE A 4 17.30 65.92 20.60
C PHE A 4 18.34 64.89 20.14
N LEU A 5 19.42 64.70 20.92
CA LEU A 5 20.41 63.66 20.66
C LEU A 5 19.82 62.25 20.82
N GLN A 6 18.98 62.03 21.84
CA GLN A 6 18.27 60.77 22.04
C GLN A 6 17.25 60.51 20.92
N LEU A 7 16.52 61.52 20.46
CA LEU A 7 15.58 61.36 19.34
C LEU A 7 16.30 60.98 18.03
N SER A 8 17.45 61.60 17.76
CA SER A 8 18.29 61.29 16.60
C SER A 8 18.86 59.87 16.65
N LEU A 9 19.33 59.42 17.83
CA LEU A 9 19.84 58.06 18.01
C LEU A 9 18.75 56.99 17.88
N THR A 10 17.51 57.32 18.29
CA THR A 10 16.37 56.38 18.19
C THR A 10 15.88 56.25 16.73
N ILE A 11 15.91 57.35 15.97
CA ILE A 11 15.62 57.34 14.52
C ILE A 11 16.71 56.59 13.74
N PHE A 12 17.98 56.74 14.13
CA PHE A 12 19.08 55.98 13.53
C PHE A 12 18.98 54.48 13.83
N LEU A 13 18.55 54.10 15.04
CA LEU A 13 18.33 52.69 15.41
C LEU A 13 17.14 52.04 14.69
N LEU A 14 16.09 52.82 14.36
CA LEU A 14 14.96 52.34 13.56
C LEU A 14 15.33 52.12 12.08
N LEU A 15 16.31 52.83 11.53
CA LEU A 15 16.75 52.65 10.14
C LEU A 15 17.58 51.37 9.92
N VAL A 16 18.14 50.77 10.99
CA VAL A 16 18.97 49.55 10.92
C VAL A 16 18.12 48.27 10.92
N LEU A 17 16.82 48.37 11.22
CA LEU A 17 15.87 47.24 11.19
C LEU A 17 15.18 47.09 9.83
N THR A 18 15.90 47.34 8.73
CA THR A 18 15.38 46.98 7.41
C THR A 18 15.31 45.46 7.29
N GLU A 19 14.13 45.01 6.90
CA GLU A 19 13.70 43.64 6.91
C GLU A 19 14.62 42.75 6.08
N THR A 20 15.20 41.73 6.70
CA THR A 20 15.51 40.50 5.97
C THR A 20 14.19 39.81 5.68
N VAL A 21 13.46 40.30 4.68
CA VAL A 21 12.51 39.44 3.95
C VAL A 21 13.37 38.29 3.47
N GLY A 22 13.25 37.13 4.12
CA GLY A 22 13.91 35.92 3.67
C GLY A 22 13.46 35.71 2.24
N ALA A 23 14.34 36.02 1.28
CA ALA A 23 14.08 35.72 -0.11
C ALA A 23 13.79 34.21 -0.14
N GLN A 24 12.57 33.85 -0.49
CA GLN A 24 12.22 32.47 -0.74
C GLN A 24 13.26 31.95 -1.74
N ASN A 25 13.90 30.82 -1.46
CA ASN A 25 14.90 30.29 -2.39
C ASN A 25 14.19 29.68 -3.60
N ASP A 26 14.84 29.75 -4.77
CA ASP A 26 14.44 28.95 -5.91
C ASP A 26 14.79 27.48 -5.62
N ILE A 27 13.91 26.57 -6.04
CA ILE A 27 14.07 25.13 -5.88
C ILE A 27 14.12 24.50 -7.26
N VAL A 28 15.24 23.84 -7.58
CA VAL A 28 15.39 23.05 -8.80
C VAL A 28 15.22 21.58 -8.43
N LEU A 29 14.14 20.96 -8.89
CA LEU A 29 13.92 19.53 -8.79
C LEU A 29 14.50 18.85 -10.03
N LYS A 30 15.42 17.91 -9.83
CA LYS A 30 15.95 17.08 -10.90
C LYS A 30 15.05 15.87 -11.19
N ILE A 31 15.28 15.24 -12.34
CA ILE A 31 14.58 14.01 -12.74
C ILE A 31 14.86 12.80 -11.83
N ASP A 32 15.93 12.85 -11.04
CA ASP A 32 16.31 11.80 -10.09
C ASP A 32 15.68 12.02 -8.70
N GLY A 33 14.81 13.02 -8.54
CA GLY A 33 14.19 13.39 -7.26
C GLY A 33 15.08 14.26 -6.37
N THR A 34 16.31 14.58 -6.77
CA THR A 34 17.18 15.45 -5.97
C THR A 34 16.78 16.91 -6.10
N GLU A 35 16.70 17.60 -4.95
CA GLU A 35 16.38 19.02 -4.89
C GLU A 35 17.63 19.86 -4.69
N MET A 36 17.73 20.96 -5.45
CA MET A 36 18.75 21.99 -5.25
C MET A 36 18.07 23.27 -4.79
N ILE A 37 18.39 23.72 -3.58
CA ILE A 37 17.81 24.91 -2.94
C ILE A 37 18.80 26.07 -3.01
N GLY A 38 18.39 27.18 -3.60
CA GLY A 38 19.29 28.30 -3.84
C GLY A 38 18.68 29.35 -4.75
N LYS A 39 19.42 29.78 -5.77
CA LYS A 39 18.99 30.83 -6.71
C LYS A 39 19.33 30.46 -8.15
N VAL A 40 18.36 30.58 -9.03
CA VAL A 40 18.55 30.49 -10.48
C VAL A 40 19.07 31.83 -10.98
N ILE A 41 20.28 31.84 -11.52
CA ILE A 41 20.96 33.04 -12.01
C ILE A 41 20.51 33.36 -13.43
N ALA A 42 20.54 32.36 -14.30
CA ALA A 42 20.24 32.50 -15.71
C ALA A 42 19.74 31.19 -16.31
N ILE A 43 18.87 31.29 -17.30
CA ILE A 43 18.32 30.16 -18.02
C ILE A 43 18.87 30.23 -19.45
N GLY A 44 19.91 29.44 -19.74
CA GLY A 44 20.47 29.31 -21.07
C GLY A 44 19.70 28.33 -21.95
N GLU A 45 20.15 28.15 -23.19
CA GLU A 45 19.50 27.24 -24.14
C GLU A 45 19.60 25.77 -23.72
N ILE A 46 20.77 25.35 -23.20
CA ILE A 46 21.08 23.96 -22.83
C ILE A 46 21.16 23.77 -21.30
N ASN A 47 21.58 24.80 -20.56
CA ASN A 47 21.85 24.72 -19.12
C ASN A 47 21.16 25.85 -18.36
N VAL A 48 20.83 25.57 -17.10
CA VAL A 48 20.41 26.56 -16.10
C VAL A 48 21.59 26.82 -15.18
N ASN A 49 21.92 28.10 -14.99
CA ASN A 49 22.95 28.52 -14.06
C ASN A 49 22.33 28.72 -12.68
N PHE A 50 22.92 28.11 -11.66
CA PHE A 50 22.35 28.02 -10.32
C PHE A 50 23.43 28.22 -9.24
N THR A 51 23.09 28.85 -8.13
CA THR A 51 23.92 28.97 -6.92
C THR A 51 23.18 28.39 -5.73
N TYR A 52 23.84 27.54 -4.93
CA TYR A 52 23.25 27.04 -3.69
C TYR A 52 23.07 28.15 -2.65
N GLN A 53 22.15 27.91 -1.72
CA GLN A 53 21.95 28.81 -0.58
C GLN A 53 23.27 29.02 0.18
N ASN A 54 23.61 30.28 0.46
CA ASN A 54 24.85 30.68 1.15
C ASN A 54 26.15 30.38 0.39
N GLU A 55 26.08 30.03 -0.91
CA GLU A 55 27.25 29.86 -1.78
C GLU A 55 27.27 30.90 -2.90
N THR A 56 28.46 31.35 -3.29
CA THR A 56 28.68 32.27 -4.43
C THR A 56 29.14 31.54 -5.70
N ILE A 57 29.24 30.21 -5.65
CA ILE A 57 29.73 29.39 -6.78
C ILE A 57 28.59 29.13 -7.75
N GLU A 58 28.81 29.44 -9.03
CA GLU A 58 27.88 29.19 -10.11
C GLU A 58 28.02 27.76 -10.65
N TYR A 59 26.93 27.01 -10.62
CA TYR A 59 26.80 25.66 -11.14
C TYR A 59 26.01 25.69 -12.45
N LYS A 60 26.43 24.89 -13.43
CA LYS A 60 25.69 24.70 -14.68
C LYS A 60 24.93 23.37 -14.61
N VAL A 61 23.62 23.45 -14.50
CA VAL A 61 22.73 22.29 -14.47
C VAL A 61 22.13 22.08 -15.86
N PRO A 62 22.38 20.94 -16.52
CA PRO A 62 21.77 20.64 -17.82
C PRO A 62 20.25 20.61 -17.73
N LYS A 63 19.55 21.34 -18.61
CA LYS A 63 18.07 21.39 -18.65
C LYS A 63 17.44 20.01 -18.75
N ILE A 64 18.06 19.10 -19.50
CA ILE A 64 17.63 17.71 -19.66
C ILE A 64 17.55 16.94 -18.33
N LYS A 65 18.28 17.37 -17.29
CA LYS A 65 18.27 16.75 -15.96
C LYS A 65 17.30 17.43 -14.98
N ILE A 66 16.61 18.49 -15.39
CA ILE A 66 15.72 19.27 -14.54
C ILE A 66 14.27 18.86 -14.82
N SER A 67 13.54 18.44 -13.79
CA SER A 67 12.10 18.17 -13.87
C SER A 67 11.31 19.49 -13.82
N LYS A 68 11.44 20.23 -12.73
CA LYS A 68 10.79 21.54 -12.54
C LYS A 68 11.68 22.50 -11.76
N ILE A 69 11.41 23.79 -11.95
CA ILE A 69 11.99 24.89 -11.17
C ILE A 69 10.84 25.65 -10.51
N THR A 70 10.87 25.74 -9.19
CA THR A 70 9.99 26.61 -8.41
C THR A 70 10.78 27.88 -8.07
N PHE A 71 10.39 29.00 -8.65
CA PHE A 71 11.03 30.28 -8.33
C PHE A 71 10.52 30.81 -7.00
N SER A 72 11.36 31.59 -6.35
CA SER A 72 11.10 32.47 -5.21
C SER A 72 9.87 33.38 -5.36
N SER A 73 9.45 33.66 -6.59
CA SER A 73 8.24 34.42 -6.91
C SER A 73 6.96 33.59 -6.90
N GLY A 74 7.05 32.27 -6.71
CA GLY A 74 5.95 31.32 -6.87
C GLY A 74 5.71 30.89 -8.32
N ARG A 75 6.42 31.45 -9.31
CA ARG A 75 6.39 30.94 -10.68
C ARG A 75 6.96 29.52 -10.71
N VAL A 76 6.35 28.63 -11.48
CA VAL A 76 6.87 27.27 -11.70
C VAL A 76 7.11 27.08 -13.20
N GLU A 77 8.30 26.60 -13.56
CA GLU A 77 8.65 26.26 -14.94
C GLU A 77 9.12 24.81 -15.04
N PHE A 78 8.52 24.07 -15.98
CA PHE A 78 8.83 22.66 -16.23
C PHE A 78 9.83 22.56 -17.39
N TYR A 79 10.97 21.92 -17.16
CA TYR A 79 12.10 21.88 -18.11
C TYR A 79 12.31 20.52 -18.79
N ASN A 80 11.57 19.52 -18.33
CA ASN A 80 11.41 18.26 -19.01
C ASN A 80 9.93 17.87 -18.91
N ALA A 81 9.07 18.66 -19.59
CA ALA A 81 7.68 18.26 -19.84
C ALA A 81 7.60 17.08 -20.82
N SER A 82 8.73 16.71 -21.42
CA SER A 82 9.01 15.33 -21.79
C SER A 82 9.44 14.52 -20.56
N SER A 83 8.58 14.50 -19.55
CA SER A 83 8.00 13.20 -19.25
C SER A 83 7.77 12.55 -20.62
N THR A 84 8.42 11.43 -20.88
CA THR A 84 7.56 10.32 -21.26
C THR A 84 6.49 10.32 -20.16
N LEU A 85 5.43 11.13 -20.32
CA LEU A 85 4.14 10.75 -19.81
C LEU A 85 4.04 9.47 -20.61
N GLN A 86 4.40 8.37 -19.94
CA GLN A 86 3.76 7.14 -20.31
C GLN A 86 2.31 7.57 -20.43
N ASP A 87 1.63 7.24 -21.51
CA ASP A 87 0.23 7.59 -21.56
C ASP A 87 -0.42 6.90 -20.36
N HIS A 88 -0.57 7.61 -19.23
CA HIS A 88 -1.14 7.08 -17.99
C HIS A 88 -2.64 6.92 -18.23
N HIS A 89 -3.16 7.62 -19.25
CA HIS A 89 -4.55 7.96 -19.36
C HIS A 89 -5.42 6.73 -19.50
N ASN A 90 -6.44 6.66 -18.65
CA ASN A 90 -7.37 5.54 -18.53
C ASN A 90 -6.68 4.20 -18.25
N LYS A 91 -5.40 4.16 -17.87
CA LYS A 91 -4.72 2.93 -17.50
C LYS A 91 -4.88 2.67 -16.02
N VAL A 92 -5.13 1.41 -15.70
CA VAL A 92 -5.33 0.96 -14.33
C VAL A 92 -4.41 -0.21 -14.05
N ALA A 93 -3.64 -0.16 -12.97
CA ALA A 93 -2.94 -1.32 -12.43
C ALA A 93 -3.65 -1.83 -11.18
N ILE A 94 -3.60 -3.15 -10.98
CA ILE A 94 -4.12 -3.80 -9.77
C ILE A 94 -2.92 -4.34 -9.02
N LEU A 95 -2.69 -3.89 -7.79
CA LEU A 95 -1.60 -4.39 -6.95
C LEU A 95 -1.92 -5.80 -6.44
N PRO A 96 -0.90 -6.59 -6.04
CA PRO A 96 -1.12 -7.79 -5.24
C PRO A 96 -1.97 -7.46 -4.02
N PHE A 97 -3.03 -8.22 -3.78
CA PHE A 97 -3.87 -7.96 -2.62
C PHE A 97 -3.14 -8.35 -1.34
N ALA A 98 -3.18 -7.48 -0.33
CA ALA A 98 -2.80 -7.89 1.01
C ALA A 98 -3.78 -9.00 1.45
N PHE A 99 -3.25 -10.11 1.96
CA PHE A 99 -4.06 -11.24 2.37
C PHE A 99 -3.69 -11.59 3.80
N LEU A 100 -4.68 -11.54 4.69
CA LEU A 100 -4.54 -11.90 6.10
C LEU A 100 -5.37 -13.14 6.38
N LYS A 101 -4.79 -14.10 7.11
CA LYS A 101 -5.49 -15.29 7.56
C LYS A 101 -5.29 -15.42 9.06
N ASN A 102 -6.39 -15.38 9.82
CA ASN A 102 -6.38 -15.42 11.28
C ASN A 102 -5.42 -14.38 11.89
N GLN A 103 -5.41 -13.16 11.32
CA GLN A 103 -4.55 -12.03 11.72
C GLN A 103 -3.06 -12.17 11.41
N ASP A 104 -2.63 -13.29 10.81
CA ASP A 104 -1.27 -13.47 10.29
C ASP A 104 -1.19 -13.15 8.79
N ASP A 105 0.04 -12.83 8.34
CA ASP A 105 0.34 -12.69 6.92
C ASP A 105 -0.03 -13.98 6.18
N GLY A 106 -0.94 -13.83 5.23
CA GLY A 106 -1.40 -14.90 4.39
C GLY A 106 -0.39 -15.27 3.29
N SER A 107 -0.79 -16.23 2.45
CA SER A 107 0.06 -16.67 1.34
C SER A 107 0.15 -15.62 0.23
N SER A 108 1.37 -15.23 -0.15
CA SER A 108 1.64 -14.42 -1.36
C SER A 108 1.08 -15.04 -2.65
N ALA A 109 0.96 -16.38 -2.72
CA ALA A 109 0.32 -17.03 -3.84
C ALA A 109 -1.18 -16.72 -3.91
N MET A 110 -1.85 -16.62 -2.76
CA MET A 110 -3.24 -16.23 -2.67
C MET A 110 -3.43 -14.76 -3.04
N SER A 111 -2.56 -13.86 -2.57
CA SER A 111 -2.52 -12.44 -2.97
C SER A 111 -2.50 -12.26 -4.49
N LYS A 112 -1.61 -12.98 -5.18
CA LYS A 112 -1.51 -12.96 -6.66
C LYS A 112 -2.71 -13.60 -7.34
N LYS A 113 -3.27 -14.67 -6.75
CA LYS A 113 -4.50 -15.28 -7.26
C LYS A 113 -5.66 -14.29 -7.20
N ILE A 114 -5.86 -13.63 -6.06
CA ILE A 114 -6.91 -12.61 -5.88
C ILE A 114 -6.72 -11.49 -6.89
N GLN A 115 -5.50 -10.95 -7.03
CA GLN A 115 -5.16 -9.94 -8.05
C GLN A 115 -5.58 -10.38 -9.46
N GLN A 116 -5.31 -11.63 -9.84
CA GLN A 116 -5.63 -12.15 -11.16
C GLN A 116 -7.13 -12.35 -11.40
N GLU A 117 -7.88 -12.78 -10.38
CA GLU A 117 -9.35 -12.87 -10.43
C GLU A 117 -9.97 -11.48 -10.52
N THR A 118 -9.50 -10.51 -9.72
CA THR A 118 -9.95 -9.11 -9.78
C THR A 118 -9.70 -8.51 -11.15
N TYR A 119 -8.51 -8.74 -11.73
CA TYR A 119 -8.22 -8.34 -13.10
C TYR A 119 -9.22 -8.93 -14.11
N ALA A 120 -9.55 -10.21 -14.02
CA ALA A 120 -10.50 -10.84 -14.93
C ALA A 120 -11.90 -10.20 -14.84
N VAL A 121 -12.39 -9.93 -13.62
CA VAL A 121 -13.68 -9.29 -13.38
C VAL A 121 -13.70 -7.85 -13.91
N PHE A 122 -12.65 -7.08 -13.62
CA PHE A 122 -12.56 -5.66 -13.99
C PHE A 122 -12.35 -5.50 -15.51
N ASN A 123 -11.49 -6.33 -16.09
CA ASN A 123 -11.23 -6.32 -17.54
C ASN A 123 -12.47 -6.74 -18.35
N ALA A 124 -13.36 -7.57 -17.78
CA ALA A 124 -14.65 -7.89 -18.38
C ALA A 124 -15.62 -6.68 -18.41
N HIS A 125 -15.50 -5.75 -17.45
CA HIS A 125 -16.37 -4.57 -17.29
C HIS A 125 -15.64 -3.24 -17.54
N LYS A 126 -14.57 -3.27 -18.35
CA LYS A 126 -13.58 -2.19 -18.38
C LYS A 126 -14.04 -0.85 -18.96
N GLY A 127 -15.15 -0.79 -19.67
CA GLY A 127 -15.60 0.45 -20.32
C GLY A 127 -14.50 1.09 -21.17
N ILE A 128 -14.09 2.31 -20.82
CA ILE A 128 -13.00 3.06 -21.47
C ILE A 128 -11.61 2.82 -20.83
N LEU A 129 -11.54 2.07 -19.73
CA LEU A 129 -10.33 1.82 -18.97
C LEU A 129 -9.51 0.68 -19.58
N ASN A 130 -8.19 0.81 -19.49
CA ASN A 130 -7.20 -0.15 -19.94
C ASN A 130 -6.49 -0.77 -18.73
N PHE A 131 -6.89 -1.98 -18.38
CA PHE A 131 -6.28 -2.71 -17.27
C PHE A 131 -4.94 -3.31 -17.68
N GLN A 132 -3.89 -2.96 -16.95
CA GLN A 132 -2.58 -3.57 -17.07
C GLN A 132 -2.64 -5.02 -16.62
N ASP A 133 -1.97 -5.90 -17.36
CA ASP A 133 -1.87 -7.32 -17.01
C ASP A 133 -1.12 -7.51 -15.67
N PRO A 134 -1.64 -8.33 -14.73
CA PRO A 134 -1.04 -8.55 -13.42
C PRO A 134 0.42 -9.00 -13.46
N MET A 135 0.81 -9.80 -14.46
CA MET A 135 2.21 -10.22 -14.60
C MET A 135 3.11 -9.04 -14.96
N THR A 136 2.64 -8.13 -15.80
CA THR A 136 3.35 -6.89 -16.12
C THR A 136 3.48 -6.00 -14.88
N THR A 137 2.40 -5.79 -14.12
CA THR A 137 2.42 -5.04 -12.87
C THR A 137 3.45 -5.62 -11.88
N ASN A 138 3.37 -6.92 -11.61
CA ASN A 138 4.27 -7.61 -10.68
C ASN A 138 5.75 -7.54 -11.10
N ARG A 139 6.02 -7.56 -12.41
CA ARG A 139 7.38 -7.39 -12.95
C ARG A 139 7.89 -5.96 -12.77
N LEU A 140 7.05 -4.95 -12.95
CA LEU A 140 7.41 -3.54 -12.75
C LEU A 140 7.68 -3.25 -11.27
N LEU A 141 6.81 -3.72 -10.38
CA LEU A 141 7.01 -3.64 -8.92
C LEU A 141 8.33 -4.31 -8.51
N GLY A 142 8.56 -5.55 -8.95
CA GLY A 142 9.80 -6.27 -8.63
C GLY A 142 11.06 -5.60 -9.20
N LYS A 143 10.97 -4.98 -10.38
CA LYS A 143 12.09 -4.21 -10.96
C LYS A 143 12.39 -2.93 -10.17
N ALA A 144 11.37 -2.31 -9.60
CA ALA A 144 11.51 -1.15 -8.72
C ALA A 144 11.96 -1.53 -7.29
N GLY A 145 12.13 -2.82 -6.99
CA GLY A 145 12.50 -3.30 -5.66
C GLY A 145 11.34 -3.25 -4.65
N ILE A 146 10.10 -3.17 -5.13
CA ILE A 146 8.89 -3.13 -4.30
C ILE A 146 8.41 -4.56 -4.09
N GLY A 147 8.72 -5.12 -2.93
CA GLY A 147 8.17 -6.39 -2.45
C GLY A 147 6.82 -6.21 -1.77
N ALA A 148 6.12 -7.31 -1.49
CA ALA A 148 4.80 -7.32 -0.85
C ALA A 148 4.75 -6.59 0.51
N ASN A 149 5.90 -6.41 1.17
CA ASN A 149 6.02 -5.75 2.46
C ASN A 149 6.54 -4.31 2.35
N ASP A 150 7.02 -3.91 1.16
CA ASP A 150 7.69 -2.64 0.92
C ASP A 150 6.76 -1.63 0.23
N GLU A 151 5.54 -2.03 -0.15
CA GLU A 151 4.52 -1.17 -0.76
C GLU A 151 4.16 0.02 0.14
N GLN A 152 4.33 -0.11 1.47
CA GLN A 152 4.11 0.97 2.44
C GLN A 152 5.18 2.08 2.39
N ASN A 153 6.33 1.82 1.76
CA ASN A 153 7.45 2.76 1.69
C ASN A 153 7.31 3.76 0.53
N TYR A 154 6.32 3.59 -0.35
CA TYR A 154 6.09 4.42 -1.52
C TYR A 154 4.71 5.07 -1.43
N SER A 155 4.60 6.32 -1.86
CA SER A 155 3.29 6.95 -2.04
C SER A 155 2.57 6.34 -3.24
N MET A 156 1.24 6.39 -3.24
CA MET A 156 0.47 5.79 -4.32
C MET A 156 0.67 6.52 -5.66
N GLY A 157 0.96 7.83 -5.64
CA GLY A 157 1.36 8.58 -6.84
C GLY A 157 2.71 8.10 -7.41
N GLU A 158 3.70 7.82 -6.56
CA GLU A 158 4.97 7.23 -7.01
C GLU A 158 4.77 5.82 -7.59
N LEU A 159 3.85 5.03 -7.02
CA LEU A 159 3.48 3.73 -7.58
C LEU A 159 2.82 3.87 -8.96
N CYS A 160 1.93 4.84 -9.14
CA CYS A 160 1.34 5.17 -10.46
C CYS A 160 2.42 5.49 -11.50
N ASP A 161 3.42 6.31 -11.12
CA ASP A 161 4.54 6.68 -11.99
C ASP A 161 5.43 5.48 -12.37
N ILE A 162 5.77 4.63 -11.39
CA ILE A 162 6.58 3.41 -11.61
C ILE A 162 5.85 2.43 -12.54
N LEU A 163 4.54 2.30 -12.36
CA LEU A 163 3.69 1.37 -13.11
C LEU A 163 3.24 1.94 -14.48
N GLY A 164 3.33 3.26 -14.67
CA GLY A 164 2.90 3.96 -15.87
C GLY A 164 1.38 3.96 -16.06
N VAL A 165 0.63 4.14 -14.96
CA VAL A 165 -0.84 4.10 -14.93
C VAL A 165 -1.43 5.35 -14.27
N GLU A 166 -2.66 5.71 -14.63
CA GLU A 166 -3.38 6.83 -14.01
C GLU A 166 -4.06 6.41 -12.70
N PHE A 167 -4.48 5.14 -12.62
CA PHE A 167 -5.14 4.62 -11.43
C PHE A 167 -4.49 3.34 -10.92
N VAL A 168 -4.43 3.21 -9.61
CA VAL A 168 -3.98 2.00 -8.92
C VAL A 168 -5.07 1.49 -7.99
N VAL A 169 -5.38 0.21 -8.11
CA VAL A 169 -6.29 -0.51 -7.23
C VAL A 169 -5.48 -1.25 -6.17
N GLN A 170 -5.77 -0.94 -4.91
CA GLN A 170 -5.24 -1.64 -3.74
C GLN A 170 -6.38 -2.37 -3.04
N GLY A 171 -6.11 -3.56 -2.51
CA GLY A 171 -7.10 -4.25 -1.70
C GLY A 171 -6.48 -5.13 -0.63
N LEU A 172 -7.28 -5.34 0.42
CA LEU A 172 -6.98 -6.19 1.56
C LEU A 172 -8.10 -7.22 1.69
N VAL A 173 -7.74 -8.50 1.82
CA VAL A 173 -8.67 -9.58 2.14
C VAL A 173 -8.24 -10.20 3.46
N SER A 174 -9.12 -10.18 4.45
CA SER A 174 -8.93 -10.83 5.74
C SER A 174 -9.89 -12.01 5.87
N ILE A 175 -9.38 -13.17 6.30
CA ILE A 175 -10.20 -14.35 6.62
C ILE A 175 -9.94 -14.74 8.07
N GLU A 176 -10.99 -14.81 8.87
CA GLU A 176 -10.93 -15.23 10.27
C GLU A 176 -11.76 -16.50 10.50
N GLU A 177 -11.16 -17.48 11.19
CA GLU A 177 -11.88 -18.66 11.69
C GLU A 177 -12.88 -18.26 12.77
N THR A 178 -14.15 -18.59 12.58
CA THR A 178 -15.21 -18.31 13.57
C THR A 178 -15.57 -19.60 14.32
N SER A 179 -16.84 -20.00 14.31
CA SER A 179 -17.33 -21.12 15.11
C SER A 179 -17.05 -22.48 14.45
N VAL A 180 -16.59 -23.44 15.24
CA VAL A 180 -16.42 -24.84 14.81
C VAL A 180 -17.62 -25.66 15.26
N SER A 181 -18.28 -26.35 14.34
CA SER A 181 -19.33 -27.31 14.67
C SER A 181 -18.85 -28.72 14.34
N SER A 182 -18.75 -29.57 15.36
CA SER A 182 -18.37 -30.98 15.18
C SER A 182 -19.57 -31.88 15.47
N TYR A 183 -19.90 -32.73 14.51
CA TYR A 183 -20.91 -33.76 14.67
C TYR A 183 -20.20 -35.10 14.78
N SER A 184 -20.33 -35.73 15.95
CA SER A 184 -19.81 -37.08 16.18
C SER A 184 -20.99 -38.03 16.38
N ALA A 185 -21.05 -39.07 15.54
CA ALA A 185 -21.99 -40.17 15.69
C ALA A 185 -21.19 -41.43 16.03
N ALA A 186 -21.56 -42.06 17.14
CA ALA A 186 -20.96 -43.30 17.60
C ALA A 186 -22.02 -44.40 17.63
N ASN A 187 -21.80 -45.45 16.82
CA ASN A 187 -22.68 -46.61 16.83
C ASN A 187 -22.03 -47.72 17.66
N THR A 188 -22.62 -47.99 18.82
CA THR A 188 -22.18 -49.07 19.72
C THR A 188 -23.01 -50.32 19.43
N ASN A 189 -22.41 -51.31 18.77
CA ASN A 189 -23.06 -52.60 18.57
C ASN A 189 -22.79 -53.51 19.77
N ILE A 190 -23.81 -53.72 20.59
CA ILE A 190 -23.76 -54.66 21.73
C ILE A 190 -24.33 -56.00 21.26
N LYS A 191 -23.46 -57.01 21.08
CA LYS A 191 -23.92 -58.39 20.90
C LYS A 191 -24.24 -58.99 22.27
N THR A 192 -25.52 -59.03 22.64
CA THR A 192 -25.99 -59.76 23.83
C THR A 192 -26.05 -61.25 23.52
N ASN A 193 -25.21 -62.05 24.17
CA ASN A 193 -25.38 -63.49 24.15
C ASN A 193 -26.58 -63.83 25.05
N ASN A 194 -27.62 -64.46 24.49
CA ASN A 194 -28.85 -64.93 25.19
C ASN A 194 -28.58 -66.07 26.20
N LYS A 195 -27.44 -66.07 26.89
CA LYS A 195 -27.20 -66.99 28.00
C LYS A 195 -27.87 -66.41 29.25
N LYS A 196 -28.76 -67.22 29.86
CA LYS A 196 -29.53 -66.90 31.06
C LYS A 196 -28.63 -66.19 32.10
N PRO A 197 -29.10 -65.12 32.77
CA PRO A 197 -28.31 -64.43 33.78
C PRO A 197 -27.89 -65.45 34.84
N ALA A 198 -26.59 -65.50 35.15
CA ALA A 198 -26.09 -66.35 36.20
C ALA A 198 -26.77 -65.95 37.52
N LYS A 199 -27.43 -66.91 38.18
CA LYS A 199 -28.10 -66.73 39.48
C LYS A 199 -27.06 -66.56 40.60
N THR A 200 -26.26 -65.50 40.59
CA THR A 200 -25.47 -65.11 41.77
C THR A 200 -25.17 -63.61 41.69
N PHE A 201 -26.00 -62.82 42.36
CA PHE A 201 -25.83 -61.39 42.56
C PHE A 201 -24.81 -61.12 43.67
N VAL A 202 -23.52 -61.29 43.39
CA VAL A 202 -22.43 -60.56 44.08
C VAL A 202 -21.10 -60.84 43.37
N GLY A 203 -20.48 -59.81 42.80
CA GLY A 203 -19.03 -59.80 42.62
C GLY A 203 -18.43 -60.25 41.29
N LYS A 204 -19.15 -60.19 40.16
CA LYS A 204 -18.53 -60.40 38.83
C LYS A 204 -18.79 -59.24 37.87
N LEU A 205 -18.06 -58.14 38.07
CA LEU A 205 -17.95 -57.03 37.10
C LEU A 205 -17.01 -57.36 35.93
N PHE A 206 -16.31 -58.51 35.97
CA PHE A 206 -15.32 -58.92 34.97
C PHE A 206 -15.45 -60.42 34.66
N ASP A 207 -16.66 -60.89 34.34
CA ASP A 207 -16.79 -62.23 33.76
C ASP A 207 -16.43 -62.15 32.27
N ASN A 208 -15.46 -62.96 31.83
CA ASN A 208 -15.00 -63.08 30.45
C ASN A 208 -16.08 -63.72 29.53
N SER A 209 -17.35 -63.65 29.91
CA SER A 209 -18.52 -64.10 29.17
C SER A 209 -19.03 -63.02 28.20
N GLY A 210 -18.09 -62.43 27.46
CA GLY A 210 -18.22 -62.19 26.03
C GLY A 210 -19.27 -61.20 25.54
N THR A 211 -19.32 -59.99 26.09
CA THR A 211 -19.94 -58.86 25.40
C THR A 211 -18.89 -58.22 24.48
N ASN A 212 -18.89 -58.59 23.19
CA ASN A 212 -18.03 -57.94 22.20
C ASN A 212 -18.64 -56.59 21.84
N VAL A 213 -18.11 -55.50 22.42
CA VAL A 213 -18.49 -54.13 22.09
C VAL A 213 -17.60 -53.65 20.95
N ARG A 214 -18.19 -53.47 19.77
CA ARG A 214 -17.52 -52.82 18.64
C ARG A 214 -18.13 -51.44 18.44
N THR A 215 -17.32 -50.42 18.69
CA THR A 215 -17.64 -49.02 18.44
C THR A 215 -16.94 -48.56 17.17
N SER A 216 -17.72 -48.09 16.22
CA SER A 216 -17.23 -47.34 15.06
C SER A 216 -17.74 -45.91 15.17
N SER A 217 -16.82 -44.96 15.26
CA SER A 217 -17.11 -43.53 15.34
C SER A 217 -16.69 -42.85 14.05
N SER A 218 -17.58 -42.07 13.46
CA SER A 218 -17.26 -41.14 12.38
C SER A 218 -17.53 -39.72 12.90
N SER A 219 -16.52 -38.85 12.82
CA SER A 219 -16.64 -37.44 13.16
C SER A 219 -16.55 -36.59 11.90
N THR A 220 -17.47 -35.64 11.75
CA THR A 220 -17.38 -34.60 10.71
C THR A 220 -17.28 -33.25 11.42
N THR A 221 -16.32 -32.43 11.01
CA THR A 221 -16.10 -31.09 11.55
C THR A 221 -16.33 -30.07 10.45
N ASN A 222 -17.21 -29.11 10.70
CA ASN A 222 -17.44 -27.96 9.85
C ASN A 222 -16.82 -26.73 10.52
N GLN A 223 -15.91 -26.07 9.82
CA GLN A 223 -15.27 -24.82 10.22
C GLN A 223 -15.94 -23.67 9.49
N ASN A 224 -16.44 -22.68 10.23
CA ASN A 224 -16.96 -21.44 9.65
C ASN A 224 -15.83 -20.38 9.56
N TYR A 225 -15.95 -19.49 8.58
CA TYR A 225 -15.00 -18.42 8.31
C TYR A 225 -15.77 -17.10 8.10
N SER A 226 -15.24 -15.99 8.62
CA SER A 226 -15.66 -14.63 8.27
C SER A 226 -14.64 -14.04 7.29
N THR A 227 -15.12 -13.41 6.22
CA THR A 227 -14.27 -12.79 5.20
C THR A 227 -14.56 -11.30 5.10
N THR A 228 -13.53 -10.47 5.24
CA THR A 228 -13.60 -9.02 5.05
C THR A 228 -12.75 -8.63 3.84
N ILE A 229 -13.30 -7.81 2.95
CA ILE A 229 -12.63 -7.29 1.75
C ILE A 229 -12.71 -5.77 1.78
N THR A 230 -11.54 -5.12 1.77
CA THR A 230 -11.40 -3.66 1.61
C THR A 230 -10.77 -3.37 0.27
N MET A 231 -11.32 -2.43 -0.48
CA MET A 231 -10.78 -2.02 -1.78
C MET A 231 -10.71 -0.50 -1.90
N ASN A 232 -9.55 -0.02 -2.33
CA ASN A 232 -9.26 1.38 -2.55
C ASN A 232 -8.76 1.61 -3.99
N VAL A 233 -9.16 2.74 -4.59
CA VAL A 233 -8.62 3.19 -5.87
C VAL A 233 -8.01 4.56 -5.69
N TYR A 234 -6.78 4.71 -6.16
CA TYR A 234 -6.02 5.94 -6.07
C TYR A 234 -5.69 6.47 -7.46
N ASN A 235 -5.62 7.79 -7.59
CA ASN A 235 -5.13 8.46 -8.79
C ASN A 235 -3.60 8.66 -8.75
N ASP A 236 -3.04 9.15 -9.85
CA ASP A 236 -1.63 9.55 -10.01
C ASP A 236 -1.16 10.65 -9.06
N LYS A 237 -2.08 11.38 -8.42
CA LYS A 237 -1.77 12.38 -7.38
C LYS A 237 -1.74 11.77 -5.97
N GLY A 238 -2.11 10.51 -5.82
CA GLY A 238 -2.23 9.81 -4.55
C GLY A 238 -3.56 10.05 -3.81
N ASP A 239 -4.54 10.71 -4.43
CA ASP A 239 -5.87 10.88 -3.85
C ASP A 239 -6.65 9.55 -3.95
N ASN A 240 -7.31 9.16 -2.86
CA ASN A 240 -8.26 8.07 -2.88
C ASN A 240 -9.59 8.55 -3.50
N ILE A 241 -9.95 7.99 -4.65
CA ILE A 241 -11.17 8.33 -5.39
C ILE A 241 -12.30 7.33 -5.17
N PHE A 242 -12.02 6.20 -4.51
CA PHE A 242 -13.00 5.15 -4.25
C PHE A 242 -12.55 4.27 -3.09
N ASN A 243 -13.42 4.08 -2.10
CA ASN A 243 -13.22 3.16 -0.99
C ASN A 243 -14.51 2.37 -0.73
N GLU A 244 -14.41 1.04 -0.69
CA GLU A 244 -15.51 0.15 -0.35
C GLU A 244 -15.04 -0.99 0.54
N ASP A 245 -15.85 -1.29 1.56
CA ASP A 245 -15.64 -2.37 2.53
C ASP A 245 -16.81 -3.35 2.47
N HIS A 246 -16.51 -4.65 2.43
CA HIS A 246 -17.49 -5.72 2.42
C HIS A 246 -17.13 -6.82 3.42
N GLU A 247 -18.10 -7.27 4.21
CA GLU A 247 -17.95 -8.35 5.19
C GLU A 247 -19.01 -9.44 4.92
N SER A 248 -18.60 -10.72 4.96
CA SER A 248 -19.45 -11.91 4.75
C SER A 248 -19.07 -13.07 5.65
#